data_AF-A0A2Z7A4E5-F1
#
_entry.id   AF-A0A2Z7A4E5-F1
#
_cell.length_a   1.000
_cell.length_b   1.000
_cell.length_c   1.000
_cell.angle_alpha   90.00
_cell.angle_beta   90.00
_cell.angle_gamma   90.00
#
_symmetry.space_group_name_H-M   'P 1'
#
loop_
_entity.id
_entity.type
_entity.pdbx_description
1 polymer ?
#
loop_
_entity_poly.entity_id
_entity_poly.type
_entity_poly.pdbx_seq_one_letter_code
_entity_poly.pdbx_strand_id
1 'polypeptide(L)'
;MVLEGRALYENAQLHYADFASNPDANKIFNNAMECVSTLTMKQILKIYNGFDGLHSLVDVGGGNGATLDMIISKYTSIKGINLDLPTVIQTAPTYKGVEHVAGDMFAELPKADAIMLKVQYLYIWLITLF
;
A
#
# COMPACT_ATOMS: atom_id res chain seq x y z
N MET A 1 -5.32 -22.26 -0.83
CA MET A 1 -4.43 -21.99 -1.98
C MET A 1 -3.47 -20.89 -1.54
N VAL A 2 -2.35 -21.27 -0.92
CA VAL A 2 -1.32 -20.37 -0.45
C VAL A 2 -0.05 -20.93 -1.07
N LEU A 3 0.58 -20.18 -1.97
CA LEU A 3 1.99 -20.32 -2.37
C LEU A 3 2.41 -19.33 -3.49
N GLU A 4 1.48 -18.62 -4.15
CA GLU A 4 1.86 -17.66 -5.21
C GLU A 4 2.23 -16.25 -4.70
N GLY A 5 1.62 -15.77 -3.61
CA GLY A 5 1.83 -14.40 -3.12
C GLY A 5 3.23 -14.13 -2.54
N ARG A 6 3.84 -15.13 -1.88
CA ARG A 6 5.18 -14.98 -1.27
C ARG A 6 6.28 -14.86 -2.32
N ALA A 7 6.29 -15.76 -3.29
CA ALA A 7 7.28 -15.74 -4.36
C ALA A 7 7.20 -14.44 -5.20
N LEU A 8 5.99 -13.94 -5.46
CA LEU A 8 5.78 -12.65 -6.13
C LEU A 8 6.32 -11.49 -5.29
N TYR A 9 6.08 -11.49 -3.98
CA TYR A 9 6.58 -10.48 -3.07
C TYR A 9 8.12 -10.50 -2.96
N GLU A 10 8.71 -11.68 -2.81
CA GLU A 10 10.17 -11.86 -2.74
C GLU A 10 10.85 -11.40 -4.05
N ASN A 11 10.27 -11.71 -5.22
CA ASN A 11 10.77 -11.23 -6.50
C ASN A 11 10.66 -9.71 -6.64
N ALA A 12 9.56 -9.11 -6.18
CA ALA A 12 9.40 -7.66 -6.16
C ALA A 12 10.44 -6.98 -5.25
N GLN A 13 10.74 -7.58 -4.10
CA GLN A 13 11.81 -7.11 -3.22
C GLN A 13 13.20 -7.26 -3.85
N LEU A 14 13.44 -8.34 -4.61
CA LEU A 14 14.72 -8.55 -5.30
C LEU A 14 14.98 -7.44 -6.33
N HIS A 15 13.97 -7.11 -7.16
CA HIS A 15 14.07 -6.00 -8.10
C HIS A 15 14.20 -4.64 -7.41
N TYR A 16 13.52 -4.45 -6.27
CA TYR A 16 13.69 -3.24 -5.47
C TYR A 16 15.11 -3.12 -4.90
N ALA A 17 15.71 -4.24 -4.47
CA ALA A 17 17.07 -4.28 -3.94
C ALA A 17 18.11 -3.84 -4.98
N ASP A 18 17.90 -4.16 -6.26
CA ASP A 18 18.76 -3.70 -7.36
C ASP A 18 18.79 -2.16 -7.44
N PHE A 19 17.63 -1.51 -7.36
CA PHE A 19 17.55 -0.04 -7.33
C PHE A 19 18.04 0.55 -6.01
N ALA A 20 17.77 -0.10 -4.88
CA ALA A 20 18.17 0.35 -3.55
C ALA A 20 19.70 0.42 -3.38
N SER A 21 20.46 -0.34 -4.16
CA SER A 21 21.92 -0.31 -4.16
C SER A 21 22.53 1.01 -4.68
N ASN A 22 21.77 1.82 -5.41
CA ASN A 22 22.18 3.13 -5.91
C ASN A 22 21.17 4.22 -5.46
N PRO A 23 21.55 5.15 -4.57
CA PRO A 23 20.65 6.17 -4.02
C PRO A 23 19.93 7.03 -5.08
N ASP A 24 20.61 7.40 -6.17
CA ASP A 24 20.02 8.23 -7.22
C ASP A 24 19.01 7.43 -8.06
N ALA A 25 19.36 6.17 -8.39
CA ALA A 25 18.45 5.27 -9.08
C ALA A 25 17.22 4.93 -8.24
N ASN A 26 17.41 4.66 -6.94
CA ASN A 26 16.34 4.43 -5.98
C ASN A 26 15.38 5.63 -5.90
N LYS A 27 15.94 6.85 -5.84
CA LYS A 27 15.14 8.07 -5.80
C LYS A 27 14.31 8.26 -7.07
N ILE A 28 14.92 8.08 -8.25
CA ILE A 28 14.21 8.19 -9.53
C ILE A 28 13.10 7.13 -9.62
N PHE A 29 13.43 5.89 -9.23
CA PHE A 29 12.49 4.79 -9.23
C PHE A 29 11.28 5.06 -8.32
N ASN A 30 11.53 5.43 -7.05
CA ASN A 30 10.48 5.74 -6.08
C ASN A 30 9.58 6.90 -6.56
N ASN A 31 10.17 7.96 -7.12
CA ASN A 31 9.40 9.09 -7.66
C ASN A 31 8.52 8.67 -8.85
N ALA A 32 9.03 7.83 -9.75
CA ALA A 32 8.27 7.33 -10.88
C ALA A 32 7.09 6.45 -10.41
N MET A 33 7.35 5.57 -9.44
CA MET A 33 6.36 4.70 -8.82
C MET A 33 5.26 5.49 -8.09
N GLU A 34 5.63 6.53 -7.34
CA GLU A 34 4.69 7.42 -6.67
C GLU A 34 3.79 8.16 -7.69
N CYS A 35 4.37 8.66 -8.79
CA CYS A 35 3.64 9.33 -9.85
C CYS A 35 2.60 8.39 -10.49
N VAL A 36 3.01 7.18 -10.89
CA VAL A 36 2.12 6.18 -11.49
C VAL A 36 1.03 5.76 -10.50
N SER A 37 1.39 5.56 -9.22
CA SER A 37 0.44 5.24 -8.15
C SER A 37 -0.65 6.31 -8.03
N THR A 38 -0.23 7.57 -7.95
CA THR A 38 -1.12 8.72 -7.77
C THR A 38 -2.09 8.86 -8.94
N LEU A 39 -1.60 8.76 -10.18
CA LEU A 39 -2.44 8.87 -11.37
C LEU A 39 -3.46 7.72 -11.45
N THR A 40 -3.01 6.50 -11.18
CA THR A 40 -3.86 5.31 -11.16
C THR A 40 -4.97 5.43 -10.11
N MET A 41 -4.60 5.77 -8.88
CA MET A 41 -5.55 5.89 -7.77
C MET A 41 -6.55 7.02 -7.98
N LYS A 42 -6.16 8.13 -8.60
CA LYS A 42 -7.09 9.20 -8.99
C LYS A 42 -8.19 8.71 -9.93
N GLN A 43 -7.89 7.77 -10.84
CA GLN A 43 -8.91 7.23 -11.75
C GLN A 43 -9.74 6.16 -11.07
N ILE A 44 -9.12 5.27 -10.29
CA ILE A 44 -9.84 4.25 -9.52
C ILE A 44 -10.88 4.89 -8.62
N LEU A 45 -10.50 5.93 -7.86
CA LEU A 45 -11.42 6.63 -6.98
C LEU A 45 -12.59 7.33 -7.69
N LYS A 46 -12.59 7.46 -9.02
CA LYS A 46 -13.75 7.98 -9.77
C LYS A 46 -14.76 6.90 -10.13
N ILE A 47 -14.31 5.67 -10.34
CA ILE A 47 -15.13 4.60 -10.91
C ILE A 47 -15.41 3.45 -9.94
N TYR A 48 -14.57 3.32 -8.90
CA TYR A 48 -14.66 2.26 -7.91
C TYR A 48 -15.28 2.78 -6.62
N ASN A 49 -16.36 2.12 -6.20
CA ASN A 49 -17.13 2.44 -5.00
C ASN A 49 -17.02 1.35 -3.93
N GLY A 50 -16.15 0.35 -4.07
CA GLY A 50 -16.06 -0.72 -3.07
C GLY A 50 -15.35 -0.34 -1.77
N PHE A 51 -15.07 0.95 -1.57
CA PHE A 51 -14.72 1.51 -0.26
C PHE A 51 -15.95 2.06 0.49
N ASP A 52 -17.10 2.17 -0.18
CA ASP A 52 -18.32 2.70 0.42
C ASP A 52 -18.79 1.77 1.55
N GLY A 53 -19.12 2.36 2.70
CA GLY A 53 -19.62 1.62 3.87
C GLY A 53 -18.54 0.97 4.74
N LEU A 54 -17.26 1.03 4.37
CA LEU A 54 -16.18 0.59 5.24
C LEU A 54 -16.04 1.55 6.45
N HIS A 55 -15.65 1.00 7.60
CA HIS A 55 -15.24 1.76 8.78
C HIS A 55 -13.72 1.72 8.97
N SER A 56 -13.04 0.70 8.45
CA SER A 56 -11.60 0.52 8.56
C SER A 56 -11.00 -0.15 7.34
N LEU A 57 -9.80 0.30 6.95
CA LEU A 57 -9.07 -0.22 5.79
C LEU A 57 -7.58 -0.35 6.12
N VAL A 58 -7.00 -1.51 5.83
CA VAL A 58 -5.54 -1.73 5.90
C VAL A 58 -4.96 -1.69 4.49
N ASP A 59 -3.95 -0.86 4.27
CA ASP A 59 -3.09 -0.90 3.07
C ASP A 59 -1.80 -1.65 3.41
N VAL A 60 -1.64 -2.86 2.86
CA VAL A 60 -0.48 -3.72 3.11
C VAL A 60 0.59 -3.43 2.07
N GLY A 61 1.82 -3.18 2.53
CA GLY A 61 2.88 -2.69 1.64
C GLY A 61 2.56 -1.30 1.08
N GLY A 62 1.85 -0.48 1.87
CA GLY A 62 1.36 0.84 1.44
C GLY A 62 2.47 1.90 1.32
N GLY A 63 3.71 1.55 1.64
CA GLY A 63 4.87 2.41 1.49
C GLY A 63 4.78 3.64 2.38
N ASN A 64 4.96 4.81 1.78
CA ASN A 64 4.81 6.09 2.48
C ASN A 64 3.37 6.37 2.92
N GLY A 65 2.35 5.63 2.45
CA GLY A 65 0.95 5.80 2.81
C GLY A 65 0.16 6.77 1.92
N ALA A 66 0.76 7.34 0.87
CA ALA A 66 0.10 8.31 -0.01
C ALA A 66 -1.15 7.76 -0.71
N THR A 67 -1.13 6.47 -1.08
CA THR A 67 -2.30 5.80 -1.67
C THR A 67 -3.48 5.79 -0.70
N LEU A 68 -3.22 5.39 0.55
CA LEU A 68 -4.24 5.34 1.58
C LEU A 68 -4.75 6.74 1.94
N ASP A 69 -3.87 7.74 2.03
CA ASP A 69 -4.26 9.15 2.23
C ASP A 69 -5.25 9.64 1.18
N MET A 70 -5.05 9.29 -0.09
CA MET A 70 -6.00 9.64 -1.16
C MET A 70 -7.38 9.00 -0.96
N ILE A 71 -7.43 7.75 -0.47
CA ILE A 71 -8.68 7.05 -0.17
C ILE A 71 -9.37 7.71 1.02
N ILE A 72 -8.66 7.91 2.14
CA ILE A 72 -9.22 8.49 3.37
C ILE A 72 -9.64 9.95 3.15
N SER A 73 -8.94 10.69 2.30
CA SER A 73 -9.34 12.06 1.91
C SER A 73 -10.70 12.10 1.19
N LYS A 74 -11.05 11.06 0.43
CA LYS A 74 -12.37 10.92 -0.19
C LYS A 74 -13.40 10.34 0.78
N TYR A 75 -12.97 9.39 1.61
CA TYR A 75 -13.79 8.60 2.53
C TYR A 75 -13.41 8.88 3.99
N THR A 76 -13.71 10.08 4.46
CA THR A 76 -13.23 10.59 5.76
C THR A 76 -13.76 9.84 6.98
N SER A 77 -14.77 8.99 6.82
CA SER A 77 -15.29 8.11 7.87
C SER A 77 -14.48 6.83 8.08
N ILE A 78 -13.62 6.47 7.12
CA ILE A 78 -12.79 5.26 7.21
C ILE A 78 -11.57 5.56 8.07
N LYS A 79 -11.26 4.66 9.01
CA LYS A 79 -9.96 4.62 9.69
C LYS A 79 -8.94 3.91 8.79
N GLY A 80 -7.94 4.64 8.31
CA GLY A 80 -6.87 4.06 7.50
C GLY A 80 -5.73 3.52 8.36
N ILE A 81 -5.24 2.32 8.05
CA ILE A 81 -4.04 1.72 8.64
C ILE A 81 -3.05 1.40 7.51
N ASN A 82 -1.90 2.08 7.47
CA ASN A 82 -0.81 1.77 6.55
C ASN A 82 0.15 0.79 7.23
N LEU A 83 0.25 -0.44 6.70
CA LEU A 83 1.16 -1.48 7.18
C LEU A 83 2.33 -1.63 6.22
N ASP A 84 3.55 -1.41 6.70
CA ASP A 84 4.77 -1.69 5.95
C ASP A 84 5.91 -2.07 6.90
N LEU A 85 7.07 -2.42 6.33
CA LEU A 85 8.26 -2.76 7.09
C LEU A 85 8.71 -1.59 7.99
N PRO A 86 9.32 -1.87 9.16
CA PRO A 86 9.74 -0.83 10.09
C PRO A 86 10.62 0.26 9.48
N THR A 87 11.51 -0.11 8.56
CA THR A 87 12.43 0.81 7.87
C THR A 87 11.68 1.79 6.95
N VAL A 88 10.59 1.36 6.34
CA VAL A 88 9.75 2.20 5.47
C VAL A 88 8.93 3.15 6.32
N ILE A 89 8.21 2.61 7.31
CA ILE A 89 7.32 3.37 8.19
C ILE A 89 8.06 4.48 8.96
N GLN A 90 9.31 4.24 9.37
CA GLN A 90 10.11 5.25 10.08
C GLN A 90 10.29 6.57 9.29
N THR A 91 10.25 6.49 7.96
CA THR A 91 10.43 7.65 7.06
C THR A 91 9.12 8.16 6.46
N ALA A 92 8.00 7.52 6.77
CA ALA A 92 6.70 7.88 6.22
C ALA A 92 6.21 9.23 6.80
N PRO A 93 5.68 10.14 5.96
CA PRO A 93 5.08 11.38 6.43
C PRO A 93 3.75 11.11 7.14
N THR A 94 3.36 11.99 8.07
CA THR A 94 2.05 11.88 8.74
C THR A 94 0.92 12.35 7.83
N TYR A 95 -0.14 11.53 7.74
CA TYR A 95 -1.40 11.89 7.08
C TYR A 95 -2.56 11.89 8.07
N LYS A 96 -3.52 12.80 7.87
CA LYS A 96 -4.69 12.91 8.74
C LYS A 96 -5.62 11.71 8.50
N GLY A 97 -5.92 10.94 9.55
CA GLY A 97 -6.79 9.78 9.46
C GLY A 97 -6.11 8.49 9.01
N VAL A 98 -4.78 8.52 8.86
CA VAL A 98 -3.94 7.35 8.57
C VAL A 98 -3.08 7.03 9.79
N GLU A 99 -3.13 5.79 10.24
CA GLU A 99 -2.27 5.22 11.27
C GLU A 99 -1.17 4.38 10.61
N HIS A 100 0.09 4.69 10.88
CA HIS A 100 1.22 3.91 10.39
C HIS A 100 1.58 2.80 11.37
N VAL A 101 1.60 1.56 10.88
CA VAL A 101 1.94 0.37 11.66
C VAL A 101 3.15 -0.30 11.01
N ALA A 102 4.23 -0.44 11.77
CA ALA A 102 5.40 -1.19 11.36
C ALA A 102 5.17 -2.68 11.62
N GLY A 103 5.34 -3.53 10.60
CA GLY A 103 5.15 -4.98 10.76
C GLY A 103 5.54 -5.80 9.54
N ASP A 104 5.37 -7.11 9.66
CA ASP A 104 5.52 -8.08 8.57
C ASP A 104 4.14 -8.64 8.21
N MET A 105 3.74 -8.47 6.95
CA MET A 105 2.46 -8.93 6.43
C MET A 105 2.30 -10.46 6.45
N PHE A 106 3.40 -11.22 6.55
CA PHE A 106 3.36 -12.68 6.68
C PHE A 106 3.22 -13.16 8.13
N ALA A 107 3.40 -12.28 9.11
CA ALA A 107 3.27 -12.60 10.52
C ALA A 107 1.85 -12.35 11.01
N GLU A 108 1.42 -11.09 11.02
CA GLU A 108 0.09 -10.68 11.49
C GLU A 108 -0.37 -9.42 10.76
N LEU A 109 -1.65 -9.42 10.37
CA LEU A 109 -2.29 -8.25 9.76
C LEU A 109 -3.21 -7.56 10.79
N PRO A 110 -3.22 -6.22 10.86
CA PRO A 110 -4.19 -5.49 11.66
C PRO A 110 -5.62 -5.85 11.27
N LYS A 111 -6.52 -5.90 12.26
CA LYS A 111 -7.95 -6.14 11.99
C LYS A 111 -8.58 -4.90 11.37
N ALA A 112 -9.29 -5.09 10.26
CA ALA A 112 -10.09 -4.08 9.59
C ALA A 112 -11.20 -4.74 8.75
N ASP A 113 -12.14 -3.94 8.27
CA ASP A 113 -13.24 -4.41 7.42
C ASP A 113 -12.74 -4.86 6.03
N ALA A 114 -11.65 -4.26 5.56
CA ALA A 114 -11.02 -4.63 4.30
C ALA A 114 -9.49 -4.49 4.37
N ILE A 115 -8.83 -5.29 3.53
CA ILE A 115 -7.40 -5.25 3.29
C ILE A 115 -7.18 -4.96 1.80
N MET A 116 -6.34 -3.98 1.52
CA MET A 116 -5.88 -3.62 0.19
C MET A 116 -4.42 -4.00 0.04
N LEU A 117 -4.08 -4.60 -1.09
CA LEU A 117 -2.71 -4.89 -1.48
C LEU A 117 -2.47 -4.29 -2.87
N LYS A 118 -1.64 -3.26 -2.95
CA LYS A 118 -1.30 -2.63 -4.23
C LYS A 118 0.02 -3.20 -4.76
N VAL A 119 -0.06 -4.24 -5.58
CA VAL A 119 1.12 -4.78 -6.27
C VAL A 119 1.44 -3.89 -7.48
N GLN A 120 2.53 -3.13 -7.41
CA GLN A 120 2.92 -2.17 -8.47
C GLN A 120 3.47 -2.83 -9.73
N TYR A 121 3.76 -4.13 -9.69
CA TYR A 121 4.43 -4.83 -10.79
C TYR A 121 3.49 -5.59 -11.73
N LEU A 122 2.28 -5.95 -11.33
CA LEU A 122 1.28 -6.57 -12.21
C LEU A 122 -0.04 -6.70 -11.43
N TYR A 123 -1.09 -5.98 -11.85
CA TYR A 123 -2.48 -6.09 -11.39
C TYR A 123 -2.80 -5.65 -9.94
N ILE A 124 -3.81 -4.79 -9.81
CA ILE A 124 -4.49 -4.49 -8.53
C ILE A 124 -5.45 -5.63 -8.23
N TRP A 125 -5.23 -6.35 -7.13
CA TRP A 125 -6.17 -7.32 -6.59
C TRP A 125 -6.74 -6.77 -5.28
N LEU A 126 -8.06 -6.62 -5.23
CA LEU A 126 -8.79 -6.51 -3.96
C LEU A 126 -8.97 -7.92 -3.43
N ILE A 127 -8.38 -8.22 -2.26
CA ILE A 127 -8.70 -9.43 -1.51
C ILE A 127 -9.68 -9.02 -0.40
N THR A 128 -10.97 -9.21 -0.64
CA THR A 128 -11.97 -9.27 0.44
C THR A 128 -11.86 -10.65 1.08
N LEU A 129 -11.49 -10.73 2.36
CA LEU A 129 -11.70 -11.93 3.17
C LEU A 129 -13.07 -11.79 3.85
N PHE A 130 -13.93 -12.79 3.66
CA PHE A 130 -15.17 -12.97 4.41
C PHE A 130 -14.89 -13.50 5.81
#